data_AF-A0A1L7GC09-F1
#
_entry.id   AF-A0A1L7GC09-F1
#
_cell.length_a   1.000
_cell.length_b   1.000
_cell.length_c   1.000
_cell.angle_alpha   90.00
_cell.angle_beta   90.00
_cell.angle_gamma   90.00
#
_symmetry.space_group_name_H-M   'P 1'
#
loop_
_entity.id
_entity.type
_entity.pdbx_description
1 polymer ?
#
loop_
_entity_poly.entity_id
_entity_poly.type
_entity_poly.pdbx_seq_one_letter_code
_entity_poly.pdbx_strand_id
1 'polypeptide(L)'
;MLSARSLFQEIVDNDDSFQLFCSIAASGEAQGGWENARIAALVPDAMRDLAPKIIRHGADEDKHGRIFHALLRKRGLEAVPVPPETDYTMLLERRGIGLAHDKLRRQEALSEEDIVVYLAHSRVTEQRAADQMDMLVKHFGDHPVVGKAIHMISNDEDNHLAYCHEELLRLARAGHGRTIHRVLRESALAEIAVYRDVSLAVMDHMGRLLHWPAPKAALLAAGIRAMYAYERFSGWHRMVDLRMPERRDALGGAPATTPEFA
;
A
#
# COMPACT_ATOMS: atom_id res chain seq x y z
N MET A 1 -15.60 8.61 -22.91
CA MET A 1 -15.32 7.16 -23.01
C MET A 1 -14.86 6.68 -21.64
N LEU A 2 -15.29 5.51 -21.19
CA LEU A 2 -14.85 4.97 -19.90
C LEU A 2 -13.39 4.52 -19.99
N SER A 3 -12.52 5.16 -19.21
CA SER A 3 -11.09 4.85 -19.10
C SER A 3 -10.63 5.08 -17.66
N ALA A 4 -9.48 4.52 -17.28
CA ALA A 4 -8.89 4.79 -15.97
C ALA A 4 -8.68 6.31 -15.76
N ARG A 5 -8.13 7.00 -16.77
CA ARG A 5 -7.95 8.45 -16.74
C ARG A 5 -9.27 9.21 -16.53
N SER A 6 -10.32 8.92 -17.29
CA SER A 6 -11.60 9.62 -17.11
C SER A 6 -12.23 9.35 -15.75
N LEU A 7 -12.10 8.11 -15.23
CA LEU A 7 -12.65 7.72 -13.93
C LEU A 7 -12.00 8.48 -12.78
N PHE A 8 -10.66 8.51 -12.74
CA PHE A 8 -9.92 9.26 -11.73
C PHE A 8 -10.11 10.76 -11.88
N GLN A 9 -10.26 11.29 -13.10
CA GLN A 9 -10.53 12.71 -13.29
C GLN A 9 -11.88 13.09 -12.66
N GLU A 10 -12.91 12.26 -12.80
CA GLU A 10 -14.21 12.51 -12.13
C GLU A 10 -14.07 12.53 -10.59
N ILE A 11 -13.25 11.64 -10.03
CA ILE A 11 -12.97 11.61 -8.58
C ILE A 11 -12.19 12.86 -8.16
N VAL A 12 -11.20 13.29 -8.94
CA VAL A 12 -10.38 14.46 -8.64
C VAL A 12 -11.17 15.75 -8.83
N ASP A 13 -12.11 15.84 -9.77
CA ASP A 13 -12.82 17.09 -10.06
C ASP A 13 -13.98 17.38 -9.09
N ASN A 14 -14.39 16.42 -8.27
CA ASN A 14 -15.49 16.56 -7.32
C ASN A 14 -14.99 16.55 -5.87
N ASP A 15 -15.39 17.54 -5.08
CA ASP A 15 -14.88 17.73 -3.71
C ASP A 15 -15.19 16.55 -2.79
N ASP A 16 -16.42 16.04 -2.78
CA ASP A 16 -16.83 14.96 -1.88
C ASP A 16 -16.09 13.64 -2.18
N SER A 17 -15.98 13.29 -3.46
CA SER A 17 -15.30 12.06 -3.87
C SER A 17 -13.78 12.17 -3.72
N PHE A 18 -13.19 13.34 -4.00
CA PHE A 18 -11.79 13.63 -3.70
C PHE A 18 -11.50 13.57 -2.19
N GLN A 19 -12.40 14.12 -1.38
CA GLN A 19 -12.31 14.14 0.08
C GLN A 19 -12.26 12.72 0.64
N LEU A 20 -13.21 11.88 0.22
CA LEU A 20 -13.26 10.49 0.64
C LEU A 20 -12.05 9.71 0.14
N PHE A 21 -11.67 9.87 -1.13
CA PHE A 21 -10.52 9.17 -1.71
C PHE A 21 -9.21 9.48 -0.96
N CYS A 22 -8.93 10.76 -0.71
CA CYS A 22 -7.73 11.16 0.04
C CYS A 22 -7.80 10.70 1.51
N SER A 23 -8.99 10.65 2.12
CA SER A 23 -9.15 10.20 3.51
C SER A 23 -8.87 8.69 3.65
N ILE A 24 -9.34 7.89 2.68
CA ILE A 24 -9.05 6.45 2.62
C ILE A 24 -7.53 6.24 2.49
N ALA A 25 -6.90 6.92 1.54
CA ALA A 25 -5.46 6.82 1.32
C ALA A 25 -4.68 7.24 2.58
N ALA A 26 -4.95 8.44 3.12
CA ALA A 26 -4.27 8.95 4.32
C ALA A 26 -4.37 8.01 5.53
N SER A 27 -5.53 7.39 5.74
CA SER A 27 -5.73 6.43 6.83
C SER A 27 -4.90 5.16 6.64
N GLY A 28 -4.80 4.66 5.40
CA GLY A 28 -3.95 3.51 5.06
C GLY A 28 -2.49 3.78 5.38
N GLU A 29 -1.96 4.91 4.90
CA GLU A 29 -0.53 5.24 5.09
C GLU A 29 -0.21 5.52 6.57
N ALA A 30 -1.09 6.20 7.29
CA ALA A 30 -0.89 6.44 8.73
C ALA A 30 -0.85 5.14 9.53
N GLN A 31 -1.64 4.14 9.12
CA GLN A 31 -1.59 2.83 9.73
C GLN A 31 -0.29 2.09 9.38
N GLY A 32 0.14 2.09 8.12
CA GLY A 32 1.42 1.52 7.69
C GLY A 32 2.61 2.14 8.42
N GLY A 33 2.60 3.47 8.62
CA GLY A 33 3.60 4.20 9.41
C GLY A 33 3.64 3.74 10.86
N TRP A 34 2.47 3.64 11.51
CA TRP A 34 2.37 3.13 12.89
C TRP A 34 2.86 1.69 13.02
N GLU A 35 2.45 0.79 12.10
CA GLU A 35 2.84 -0.63 12.12
C GLU A 35 4.36 -0.77 12.01
N ASN A 36 4.97 -0.12 11.02
CA ASN A 36 6.42 -0.14 10.82
C ASN A 36 7.17 0.44 12.02
N ALA A 37 6.71 1.56 12.59
CA ALA A 37 7.32 2.13 13.79
C ALA A 37 7.28 1.16 14.98
N ARG A 38 6.18 0.42 15.15
CA ARG A 38 6.07 -0.61 16.19
C ARG A 38 6.98 -1.80 15.89
N ILE A 39 7.00 -2.29 14.67
CA ILE A 39 7.84 -3.43 14.27
C ILE A 39 9.31 -3.09 14.50
N ALA A 40 9.77 -1.91 14.06
CA ALA A 40 11.13 -1.44 14.27
C ALA A 40 11.54 -1.43 15.75
N ALA A 41 10.65 -1.00 16.64
CA ALA A 41 10.89 -0.96 18.07
C ALA A 41 10.96 -2.35 18.72
N LEU A 42 10.40 -3.37 18.06
CA LEU A 42 10.29 -4.74 18.58
C LEU A 42 11.17 -5.74 17.81
N VAL A 43 12.02 -5.28 16.89
CA VAL A 43 12.95 -6.15 16.15
C VAL A 43 13.85 -6.94 17.12
N PRO A 44 13.99 -8.26 16.96
CA PRO A 44 14.87 -9.06 17.81
C PRO A 44 16.34 -8.73 17.56
N ASP A 45 17.18 -8.92 18.59
CA ASP A 45 18.61 -8.63 18.58
C ASP A 45 19.36 -9.25 17.39
N ALA A 46 18.98 -10.47 17.01
CA ALA A 46 19.58 -11.20 15.88
C ALA A 46 19.33 -10.55 14.51
N MET A 47 18.34 -9.65 14.41
CA MET A 47 17.94 -8.97 13.17
C MET A 47 17.95 -7.45 13.32
N ARG A 48 18.66 -6.93 14.32
CA ARG A 48 18.67 -5.50 14.66
C ARG A 48 19.17 -4.60 13.52
N ASP A 49 19.91 -5.15 12.56
CA ASP A 49 20.32 -4.50 11.32
C ASP A 49 19.15 -4.04 10.44
N LEU A 50 17.97 -4.68 10.56
CA LEU A 50 16.77 -4.30 9.82
C LEU A 50 16.06 -3.07 10.39
N ALA A 51 16.21 -2.79 11.70
CA ALA A 51 15.43 -1.77 12.39
C ALA A 51 15.53 -0.38 11.72
N PRO A 52 16.71 0.13 11.31
CA PRO A 52 16.80 1.43 10.62
C PRO A 52 16.03 1.48 9.30
N LYS A 53 16.00 0.39 8.52
CA LYS A 53 15.25 0.32 7.26
C LYS A 53 13.75 0.31 7.49
N ILE A 54 13.29 -0.42 8.51
CA ILE A 54 11.87 -0.46 8.92
C ILE A 54 11.42 0.92 9.45
N ILE A 55 12.27 1.61 10.21
CA ILE A 55 12.00 3.01 10.63
C ILE A 55 11.86 3.90 9.41
N ARG A 56 12.76 3.77 8.43
CA ARG A 56 12.72 4.57 7.21
C ARG A 56 11.44 4.31 6.41
N HIS A 57 11.06 3.05 6.24
CA HIS A 57 9.81 2.65 5.61
C HIS A 57 8.63 3.32 6.32
N GLY A 58 8.48 3.14 7.64
CA GLY A 58 7.38 3.77 8.39
C GLY A 58 7.35 5.31 8.31
N ALA A 59 8.52 5.95 8.25
CA ALA A 59 8.60 7.40 8.08
C ALA A 59 8.17 7.88 6.68
N ASP A 60 8.40 7.07 5.64
CA ASP A 60 7.93 7.32 4.29
C ASP A 60 6.40 7.14 4.20
N GLU A 61 5.82 6.11 4.84
CA GLU A 61 4.36 5.95 4.97
C GLU A 61 3.70 7.13 5.71
N ASP A 62 4.24 7.53 6.87
CA ASP A 62 3.76 8.70 7.60
C ASP A 62 3.81 9.98 6.75
N LYS A 63 4.82 10.09 5.87
CA LYS A 63 4.96 11.19 4.92
C LYS A 63 3.86 11.12 3.85
N HIS A 64 3.53 9.96 3.31
CA HIS A 64 2.45 9.80 2.34
C HIS A 64 1.10 10.20 2.93
N GLY A 65 0.80 9.78 4.16
CA GLY A 65 -0.40 10.21 4.88
C GLY A 65 -0.49 11.74 5.02
N ARG A 66 0.63 12.39 5.35
CA ARG A 66 0.71 13.87 5.39
C ARG A 66 0.49 14.51 4.03
N ILE A 67 0.96 13.90 2.93
CA ILE A 67 0.74 14.38 1.56
C ILE A 67 -0.75 14.38 1.23
N PHE A 68 -1.48 13.29 1.50
CA PHE A 68 -2.92 13.23 1.27
C PHE A 68 -3.70 14.25 2.12
N HIS A 69 -3.32 14.45 3.39
CA HIS A 69 -3.89 15.53 4.20
C HIS A 69 -3.56 16.93 3.66
N ALA A 70 -2.36 17.15 3.12
CA ALA A 70 -2.01 18.43 2.49
C ALA A 70 -2.85 18.70 1.25
N LEU A 71 -3.13 17.66 0.44
CA LEU A 71 -4.03 17.75 -0.71
C LEU A 71 -5.45 18.16 -0.32
N LEU A 72 -5.99 17.60 0.77
CA LEU A 72 -7.27 18.01 1.35
C LEU A 72 -7.26 19.49 1.78
N ARG A 73 -6.28 19.88 2.60
CA ARG A 73 -6.15 21.27 3.11
C ARG A 73 -6.01 22.29 1.98
N LYS A 74 -5.25 21.98 0.94
CA LYS A 74 -5.08 22.85 -0.23
C LYS A 74 -6.41 23.14 -0.95
N ARG A 75 -7.39 22.26 -0.77
CA ARG A 75 -8.74 22.38 -1.31
C ARG A 75 -9.76 22.89 -0.29
N GLY A 76 -9.33 23.22 0.94
CA GLY A 76 -10.23 23.64 2.02
C GLY A 76 -11.10 22.51 2.57
N LEU A 77 -10.69 21.26 2.40
CA LEU A 77 -11.40 20.06 2.84
C LEU A 77 -10.73 19.48 4.10
N GLU A 78 -11.55 18.94 5.00
CA GLU A 78 -11.10 18.16 6.17
C GLU A 78 -11.12 16.66 5.85
N ALA A 79 -10.39 15.85 6.60
CA ALA A 79 -10.50 14.40 6.47
C ALA A 79 -11.87 13.91 6.96
N VAL A 80 -12.40 12.87 6.32
CA VAL A 80 -13.69 12.24 6.68
C VAL A 80 -13.48 10.83 7.23
N PRO A 81 -14.42 10.29 8.02
CA PRO A 81 -14.36 8.91 8.48
C PRO A 81 -14.25 7.93 7.29
N VAL A 82 -13.32 6.99 7.39
CA VAL A 82 -13.11 5.95 6.39
C VAL A 82 -14.15 4.84 6.55
N PRO A 83 -14.90 4.48 5.50
CA PRO A 83 -15.81 3.34 5.55
C PRO A 83 -15.05 2.03 5.85
N PRO A 84 -15.48 1.21 6.83
CA PRO A 84 -14.75 0.01 7.25
C PRO A 84 -14.49 -1.04 6.15
N GLU A 85 -15.32 -1.07 5.12
CA GLU A 85 -15.19 -1.93 3.94
C GLU A 85 -14.15 -1.44 2.92
N THR A 86 -13.66 -0.20 3.09
CA THR A 86 -12.56 0.39 2.30
C THR A 86 -11.22 0.37 3.05
N ASP A 87 -11.24 -0.01 4.33
CA ASP A 87 -10.06 -0.12 5.17
C ASP A 87 -9.25 -1.39 4.82
N TYR A 88 -8.38 -1.22 3.83
CA TYR A 88 -7.57 -2.29 3.24
C TYR A 88 -6.73 -3.03 4.29
N THR A 89 -6.04 -2.30 5.16
CA THR A 89 -5.12 -2.90 6.12
C THR A 89 -5.87 -3.67 7.21
N MET A 90 -6.99 -3.13 7.73
CA MET A 90 -7.85 -3.89 8.65
C MET A 90 -8.48 -5.13 7.99
N LEU A 91 -8.82 -5.06 6.70
CA LEU A 91 -9.35 -6.22 5.97
C LEU A 91 -8.31 -7.32 5.78
N LEU A 92 -7.04 -6.97 5.55
CA LEU A 92 -5.93 -7.93 5.50
C LEU A 92 -5.72 -8.59 6.87
N GLU A 93 -5.65 -7.82 7.94
CA GLU A 93 -5.48 -8.37 9.29
C GLU A 93 -6.63 -9.33 9.65
N ARG A 94 -7.87 -8.98 9.32
CA ARG A 94 -9.04 -9.87 9.52
C ARG A 94 -8.93 -11.20 8.78
N ARG A 95 -8.10 -11.27 7.73
CA ARG A 95 -7.78 -12.51 6.99
C ARG A 95 -6.53 -13.22 7.52
N GLY A 96 -5.94 -12.74 8.61
CA GLY A 96 -4.72 -13.29 9.22
C GLY A 96 -3.45 -12.92 8.45
N ILE A 97 -3.48 -11.81 7.71
CA ILE A 97 -2.37 -11.36 6.88
C ILE A 97 -1.67 -10.18 7.56
N GLY A 98 -0.33 -10.21 7.57
CA GLY A 98 0.50 -9.26 8.33
C GLY A 98 0.63 -9.62 9.80
N LEU A 99 1.22 -8.70 10.59
CA LEU A 99 1.31 -8.83 12.04
C LEU A 99 0.10 -8.17 12.70
N ALA A 100 -0.61 -8.91 13.54
CA ALA A 100 -1.80 -8.40 14.22
C ALA A 100 -1.48 -7.19 15.12
N HIS A 101 -2.37 -6.20 15.16
CA HIS A 101 -2.21 -5.00 16.00
C HIS A 101 -2.07 -5.36 17.48
N ASP A 102 -2.85 -6.35 17.93
CA ASP A 102 -2.78 -6.88 19.28
C ASP A 102 -1.39 -7.41 19.63
N LYS A 103 -0.65 -7.95 18.67
CA LYS A 103 0.74 -8.37 18.85
C LYS A 103 1.66 -7.16 18.93
N LEU A 104 1.55 -6.23 17.98
CA LEU A 104 2.38 -5.02 17.94
C LEU A 104 2.20 -4.11 19.17
N ARG A 105 1.06 -4.20 19.88
CA ARG A 105 0.81 -3.45 21.12
C ARG A 105 1.49 -4.04 22.37
N ARG A 106 1.86 -5.33 22.39
CA ARG A 106 2.32 -6.04 23.60
C ARG A 106 3.69 -5.60 24.14
N GLN A 107 4.43 -4.75 23.43
CA GLN A 107 5.80 -4.30 23.81
C GLN A 107 6.79 -5.47 24.04
N GLU A 108 6.50 -6.63 23.47
CA GLU A 108 7.35 -7.81 23.50
C GLU A 108 8.18 -7.89 22.22
N ALA A 109 9.44 -8.33 22.32
CA ALA A 109 10.28 -8.54 21.15
C ALA A 109 9.62 -9.54 20.19
N LEU A 110 9.64 -9.20 18.89
CA LEU A 110 9.19 -10.06 17.82
C LEU A 110 10.16 -11.24 17.65
N SER A 111 9.66 -12.36 17.14
CA SER A 111 10.51 -13.47 16.71
C SER A 111 11.12 -13.19 15.34
N GLU A 112 12.16 -13.95 14.97
CA GLU A 112 12.69 -13.93 13.61
C GLU A 112 11.62 -14.33 12.57
N GLU A 113 10.74 -15.27 12.92
CA GLU A 113 9.62 -15.66 12.06
C GLU A 113 8.67 -14.49 11.84
N ASP A 114 8.38 -13.68 12.87
CA ASP A 114 7.53 -12.50 12.73
C ASP A 114 8.11 -11.46 11.77
N ILE A 115 9.42 -11.26 11.80
CA ILE A 115 10.11 -10.36 10.86
C ILE A 115 10.02 -10.90 9.43
N VAL A 116 10.18 -12.22 9.25
CA VAL A 116 9.98 -12.87 7.96
C VAL A 116 8.53 -12.73 7.49
N VAL A 117 7.54 -12.89 8.38
CA VAL A 117 6.13 -12.69 8.06
C VAL A 117 5.86 -11.26 7.63
N TYR A 118 6.34 -10.28 8.40
CA TYR A 118 6.23 -8.86 8.08
C TYR A 118 6.82 -8.55 6.70
N LEU A 119 8.07 -8.90 6.43
CA LEU A 119 8.73 -8.58 5.15
C LEU A 119 8.03 -9.25 3.96
N ALA A 120 7.58 -10.50 4.12
CA ALA A 120 6.87 -11.22 3.07
C ALA A 120 5.49 -10.60 2.80
N HIS A 121 4.79 -10.18 3.85
CA HIS A 121 3.55 -9.45 3.73
C HIS A 121 3.76 -8.09 3.04
N SER A 122 4.69 -7.28 3.56
CA SER A 122 5.04 -5.97 2.99
C SER A 122 5.39 -6.10 1.52
N ARG A 123 6.20 -7.08 1.12
CA ARG A 123 6.52 -7.28 -0.32
C ARG A 123 5.28 -7.42 -1.22
N VAL A 124 4.21 -8.04 -0.73
CA VAL A 124 2.97 -8.19 -1.49
C VAL A 124 2.20 -6.87 -1.53
N THR A 125 2.08 -6.16 -0.41
CA THR A 125 1.39 -4.86 -0.35
C THR A 125 2.16 -3.78 -1.11
N GLU A 126 3.49 -3.75 -1.01
CA GLU A 126 4.36 -2.84 -1.77
C GLU A 126 4.26 -3.08 -3.27
N GLN A 127 4.13 -4.34 -3.72
CA GLN A 127 3.90 -4.62 -5.14
C GLN A 127 2.55 -4.06 -5.60
N ARG A 128 1.51 -4.16 -4.76
CA ARG A 128 0.21 -3.57 -5.07
C ARG A 128 0.30 -2.05 -5.14
N ALA A 129 0.94 -1.44 -4.15
CA ALA A 129 1.15 0.01 -4.08
C ALA A 129 1.91 0.51 -5.31
N ALA A 130 3.06 -0.10 -5.65
CA ALA A 130 3.84 0.23 -6.83
C ALA A 130 3.01 0.10 -8.13
N ASP A 131 2.27 -1.00 -8.33
CA ASP A 131 1.42 -1.18 -9.51
C ASP A 131 0.31 -0.11 -9.62
N GLN A 132 -0.26 0.31 -8.49
CA GLN A 132 -1.26 1.39 -8.46
C GLN A 132 -0.63 2.74 -8.74
N MET A 133 0.55 3.01 -8.18
CA MET A 133 1.28 4.25 -8.38
C MET A 133 1.77 4.40 -9.82
N ASP A 134 2.26 3.32 -10.46
CA ASP A 134 2.60 3.30 -11.88
C ASP A 134 1.42 3.71 -12.77
N MET A 135 0.23 3.18 -12.48
CA MET A 135 -1.00 3.54 -13.19
C MET A 135 -1.37 5.01 -12.96
N LEU A 136 -1.23 5.51 -11.74
CA LEU A 136 -1.48 6.92 -11.41
C LEU A 136 -0.47 7.85 -12.08
N VAL A 137 0.83 7.53 -12.06
CA VAL A 137 1.88 8.29 -12.76
C VAL A 137 1.56 8.37 -14.26
N LYS A 138 1.24 7.22 -14.88
CA LYS A 138 0.92 7.15 -16.31
C LYS A 138 -0.24 8.06 -16.71
N HIS A 139 -1.22 8.26 -15.84
CA HIS A 139 -2.44 9.00 -16.17
C HIS A 139 -2.49 10.42 -15.60
N PHE A 140 -1.76 10.68 -14.52
CA PHE A 140 -1.85 11.90 -13.70
C PHE A 140 -0.49 12.45 -13.24
N GLY A 141 0.65 11.91 -13.70
CA GLY A 141 1.98 12.43 -13.36
C GLY A 141 2.15 13.93 -13.69
N ASP A 142 1.52 14.38 -14.79
CA ASP A 142 1.51 15.79 -15.20
C ASP A 142 0.33 16.60 -14.63
N HIS A 143 -0.50 16.01 -13.76
CA HIS A 143 -1.68 16.71 -13.23
C HIS A 143 -1.26 17.85 -12.29
N PRO A 144 -1.75 19.09 -12.48
CA PRO A 144 -1.25 20.28 -11.77
C PRO A 144 -1.47 20.22 -10.25
N VAL A 145 -2.47 19.46 -9.79
CA VAL A 145 -2.80 19.35 -8.36
C VAL A 145 -2.10 18.16 -7.69
N VAL A 146 -2.06 17.00 -8.33
CA VAL A 146 -1.69 15.72 -7.69
C VAL A 146 -0.41 15.11 -8.26
N GLY A 147 0.07 15.55 -9.43
CA GLY A 147 1.19 14.93 -10.12
C GLY A 147 2.47 14.87 -9.29
N LYS A 148 2.82 15.97 -8.62
CA LYS A 148 3.99 16.01 -7.70
C LYS A 148 3.85 15.02 -6.54
N ALA A 149 2.64 14.88 -5.97
CA ALA A 149 2.38 13.95 -4.88
C ALA A 149 2.50 12.51 -5.36
N ILE A 150 1.89 12.20 -6.50
CA ILE A 150 1.92 10.88 -7.14
C ILE A 150 3.36 10.45 -7.44
N HIS A 151 4.18 11.34 -8.02
CA HIS A 151 5.59 11.02 -8.28
C HIS A 151 6.41 10.79 -7.01
N MET A 152 6.16 11.56 -5.94
CA MET A 152 6.87 11.37 -4.68
C MET A 152 6.55 10.00 -4.08
N ILE A 153 5.26 9.69 -3.94
CA ILE A 153 4.80 8.42 -3.38
C ILE A 153 5.32 7.25 -4.23
N SER A 154 5.16 7.31 -5.55
CA SER A 154 5.64 6.27 -6.48
C SER A 154 7.12 5.94 -6.30
N ASN A 155 7.97 6.97 -6.16
CA ASN A 155 9.41 6.77 -5.97
C ASN A 155 9.74 6.11 -4.62
N ASP A 156 8.93 6.36 -3.59
CA ASP A 156 9.09 5.72 -2.29
C ASP A 156 8.63 4.26 -2.34
N GLU A 157 7.50 3.96 -2.99
CA GLU A 157 7.02 2.58 -3.14
C GLU A 157 7.99 1.69 -3.91
N ASP A 158 8.65 2.23 -4.94
CA ASP A 158 9.73 1.52 -5.63
C ASP A 158 10.88 1.18 -4.68
N ASN A 159 11.18 2.05 -3.71
CA ASN A 159 12.22 1.80 -2.71
C ASN A 159 11.76 0.78 -1.66
N HIS A 160 10.49 0.84 -1.22
CA HIS A 160 9.91 -0.14 -0.31
C HIS A 160 9.90 -1.53 -0.93
N LEU A 161 9.47 -1.64 -2.19
CA LEU A 161 9.46 -2.90 -2.93
C LEU A 161 10.87 -3.45 -3.15
N ALA A 162 11.83 -2.60 -3.52
CA ALA A 162 13.23 -2.98 -3.67
C ALA A 162 13.81 -3.51 -2.33
N TYR A 163 13.56 -2.78 -1.24
CA TYR A 163 13.95 -3.19 0.11
C TYR A 163 13.40 -4.58 0.48
N CYS A 164 12.09 -4.79 0.29
CA CYS A 164 11.46 -6.07 0.59
C CYS A 164 12.07 -7.22 -0.24
N HIS A 165 12.31 -6.99 -1.52
CA HIS A 165 12.97 -7.96 -2.41
C HIS A 165 14.36 -8.34 -1.91
N GLU A 166 15.18 -7.35 -1.59
CA GLU A 166 16.57 -7.57 -1.16
C GLU A 166 16.64 -8.32 0.17
N GLU A 167 15.89 -7.89 1.18
CA GLU A 167 15.91 -8.51 2.50
C GLU A 167 15.32 -9.92 2.50
N LEU A 168 14.23 -10.17 1.75
CA LEU A 168 13.70 -11.52 1.61
C LEU A 168 14.69 -12.45 0.90
N LEU A 169 15.40 -11.98 -0.13
CA LEU A 169 16.45 -12.78 -0.76
C LEU A 169 17.63 -13.04 0.19
N ARG A 170 17.97 -12.08 1.05
CA ARG A 170 19.00 -12.27 2.10
C ARG A 170 18.56 -13.32 3.11
N LEU A 171 17.34 -13.21 3.64
CA LEU A 171 16.76 -14.16 4.60
C LEU A 171 16.53 -15.54 4.00
N ALA A 172 16.21 -15.64 2.71
CA ALA A 172 16.13 -16.91 2.02
C ALA A 172 17.48 -17.65 2.01
N ARG A 173 18.59 -16.92 1.76
CA ARG A 173 19.95 -17.47 1.85
C ARG A 173 20.34 -17.86 3.28
N ALA A 174 19.79 -17.18 4.28
CA ALA A 174 19.96 -17.51 5.69
C ALA A 174 19.11 -18.70 6.17
N GLY A 175 18.27 -19.29 5.31
CA GLY A 175 17.52 -20.52 5.60
C GLY A 175 16.00 -20.35 5.74
N HIS A 176 15.47 -19.12 5.63
CA HIS A 176 14.03 -18.86 5.78
C HIS A 176 13.20 -19.10 4.51
N GLY A 177 13.81 -19.61 3.42
CA GLY A 177 13.18 -19.68 2.09
C GLY A 177 11.82 -20.41 2.04
N ARG A 178 11.64 -21.49 2.82
CA ARG A 178 10.36 -22.21 2.88
C ARG A 178 9.25 -21.37 3.52
N THR A 179 9.56 -20.69 4.62
CA THR A 179 8.63 -19.80 5.31
C THR A 179 8.27 -18.62 4.41
N ILE A 180 9.27 -17.99 3.79
CA ILE A 180 9.07 -16.87 2.85
C ILE A 180 8.12 -17.25 1.73
N HIS A 181 8.36 -18.38 1.04
CA HIS A 181 7.51 -18.81 -0.07
C HIS A 181 6.06 -19.11 0.38
N ARG A 182 5.89 -19.75 1.55
CA ARG A 182 4.56 -20.00 2.12
C ARG A 182 3.82 -18.69 2.39
N VAL A 183 4.46 -17.77 3.12
CA VAL A 183 3.82 -16.51 3.53
C VAL A 183 3.54 -15.61 2.32
N LEU A 184 4.45 -15.53 1.35
CA LEU A 184 4.23 -14.78 0.10
C LEU A 184 3.00 -15.28 -0.63
N ARG A 185 2.84 -16.60 -0.77
CA ARG A 185 1.69 -17.19 -1.46
C ARG A 185 0.38 -16.98 -0.70
N GLU A 186 0.39 -17.19 0.61
CA GLU A 186 -0.78 -16.96 1.47
C GLU A 186 -1.21 -15.49 1.41
N SER A 187 -0.25 -14.58 1.54
CA SER A 187 -0.47 -13.13 1.48
C SER A 187 -0.98 -12.69 0.10
N ALA A 188 -0.36 -13.13 -1.00
CA ALA A 188 -0.78 -12.77 -2.35
C ALA A 188 -2.23 -13.19 -2.65
N LEU A 189 -2.62 -14.42 -2.28
CA LEU A 189 -3.97 -14.90 -2.55
C LEU A 189 -5.04 -14.20 -1.71
N ALA A 190 -4.71 -13.88 -0.46
CA ALA A 190 -5.60 -13.12 0.41
C ALA A 190 -5.69 -11.65 -0.02
N GLU A 191 -4.57 -11.03 -0.37
CA GLU A 191 -4.48 -9.66 -0.88
C GLU A 191 -5.34 -9.49 -2.13
N ILE A 192 -5.23 -10.37 -3.12
CA ILE A 192 -6.04 -10.29 -4.36
C ILE A 192 -7.54 -10.28 -4.05
N ALA A 193 -7.98 -11.06 -3.05
CA ALA A 193 -9.37 -11.08 -2.63
C ALA A 193 -9.78 -9.79 -1.88
N VAL A 194 -8.94 -9.29 -0.99
CA VAL A 194 -9.17 -8.04 -0.25
C VAL A 194 -9.17 -6.85 -1.20
N TYR A 195 -8.21 -6.76 -2.11
CA TYR A 195 -8.10 -5.69 -3.10
C TYR A 195 -9.32 -5.61 -4.00
N ARG A 196 -9.87 -6.76 -4.41
CA ARG A 196 -11.17 -6.82 -5.12
C ARG A 196 -12.29 -6.21 -4.28
N ASP A 197 -12.42 -6.64 -3.02
CA ASP A 197 -13.51 -6.22 -2.14
C ASP A 197 -13.43 -4.72 -1.83
N VAL A 198 -12.23 -4.21 -1.53
CA VAL A 198 -11.95 -2.78 -1.34
C VAL A 198 -12.22 -2.01 -2.62
N SER A 199 -11.74 -2.47 -3.78
CA SER A 199 -11.98 -1.80 -5.07
C SER A 199 -13.47 -1.68 -5.38
N LEU A 200 -14.26 -2.73 -5.12
CA LEU A 200 -15.70 -2.70 -5.29
C LEU A 200 -16.36 -1.70 -4.34
N ALA A 201 -15.97 -1.71 -3.07
CA ALA A 201 -16.49 -0.80 -2.06
C ALA A 201 -16.16 0.67 -2.39
N VAL A 202 -14.91 0.98 -2.74
CA VAL A 202 -14.50 2.32 -3.15
C VAL A 202 -15.30 2.77 -4.36
N MET A 203 -15.40 1.95 -5.42
CA MET A 203 -16.17 2.32 -6.62
C MET A 203 -17.67 2.51 -6.33
N ASP A 204 -18.23 1.76 -5.40
CA ASP A 204 -19.62 1.90 -4.97
C ASP A 204 -19.86 3.24 -4.23
N HIS A 205 -18.94 3.63 -3.34
CA HIS A 205 -18.97 4.96 -2.71
C HIS A 205 -18.77 6.09 -3.71
N MET A 206 -17.77 5.98 -4.60
CA MET A 206 -17.53 6.98 -5.65
C MET A 206 -18.75 7.11 -6.58
N GLY A 207 -19.37 5.98 -6.95
CA GLY A 207 -20.56 5.98 -7.80
C GLY A 207 -21.77 6.66 -7.16
N ARG A 208 -21.94 6.55 -5.84
CA ARG A 208 -22.97 7.30 -5.10
C ARG A 208 -22.70 8.81 -5.10
N LEU A 209 -21.48 9.21 -4.74
CA LEU A 209 -21.07 10.62 -4.64
C LEU A 209 -21.10 11.32 -6.01
N LEU A 210 -20.69 10.62 -7.06
CA LEU A 210 -20.63 11.13 -8.44
C LEU A 210 -21.90 10.86 -9.25
N HIS A 211 -22.93 10.27 -8.62
CA HIS A 211 -24.20 9.90 -9.24
C HIS A 211 -24.05 9.10 -10.55
N TRP A 212 -23.16 8.11 -10.56
CA TRP A 212 -22.94 7.29 -11.76
C TRP A 212 -24.19 6.51 -12.15
N PRO A 213 -24.52 6.44 -13.46
CA PRO A 213 -25.64 5.64 -13.92
C PRO A 213 -25.35 4.15 -13.71
N ALA A 214 -26.39 3.35 -13.41
CA ALA A 214 -26.26 1.93 -13.09
C ALA A 214 -25.44 1.10 -14.12
N PRO A 215 -25.54 1.34 -15.45
CA PRO A 215 -24.69 0.65 -16.42
C PRO A 215 -23.19 0.90 -16.23
N LYS A 216 -22.80 2.13 -15.85
CA LYS A 216 -21.39 2.47 -15.59
C LYS A 216 -20.87 1.74 -14.35
N ALA A 217 -21.63 1.78 -13.26
CA ALA A 217 -21.29 1.09 -12.02
C ALA A 217 -21.17 -0.44 -12.24
N ALA A 218 -22.11 -1.03 -12.98
CA ALA A 218 -22.09 -2.44 -13.34
C ALA A 218 -20.85 -2.82 -14.17
N LEU A 219 -20.48 -1.98 -15.16
CA LEU A 219 -19.30 -2.20 -16.00
C LEU A 219 -18.00 -2.12 -15.19
N LEU A 220 -17.86 -1.14 -14.30
CA LEU A 220 -16.70 -1.02 -13.40
C LEU A 220 -16.59 -2.25 -12.47
N ALA A 221 -17.70 -2.66 -11.87
CA ALA A 221 -17.73 -3.83 -11.01
C ALA A 221 -17.41 -5.14 -11.77
N ALA A 222 -17.84 -5.25 -13.04
CA ALA A 222 -17.46 -6.37 -13.90
C ALA A 222 -15.96 -6.35 -14.22
N GLY A 223 -15.38 -5.18 -14.51
CA GLY A 223 -13.94 -4.99 -14.72
C GLY A 223 -13.10 -5.42 -13.52
N ILE A 224 -13.50 -5.01 -12.31
CA ILE A 224 -12.83 -5.42 -11.06
C ILE A 224 -12.89 -6.94 -10.86
N ARG A 225 -14.05 -7.56 -11.11
CA ARG A 225 -14.18 -9.03 -11.00
C ARG A 225 -13.38 -9.79 -12.06
N ALA A 226 -13.28 -9.25 -13.27
CA ALA A 226 -12.44 -9.81 -14.33
C ALA A 226 -10.95 -9.73 -13.97
N MET A 227 -10.51 -8.58 -13.44
CA MET A 227 -9.13 -8.42 -12.93
C MET A 227 -8.84 -9.40 -11.81
N TYR A 228 -9.74 -9.53 -10.83
CA TYR A 228 -9.63 -10.53 -9.77
C TYR A 228 -9.48 -11.96 -10.32
N ALA A 229 -10.28 -12.34 -11.31
CA ALA A 229 -10.18 -13.67 -11.92
C ALA A 229 -8.82 -13.90 -12.60
N TYR A 230 -8.31 -12.89 -13.31
CA TYR A 230 -6.97 -12.92 -13.91
C TYR A 230 -5.87 -13.04 -12.84
N GLU A 231 -5.89 -12.19 -11.82
CA GLU A 231 -4.89 -12.21 -10.76
C GLU A 231 -4.91 -13.54 -10.00
N ARG A 232 -6.10 -14.07 -9.73
CA ARG A 232 -6.29 -15.34 -9.04
C ARG A 232 -5.78 -16.55 -9.83
N PHE A 233 -5.80 -16.48 -11.16
CA PHE A 233 -5.38 -17.57 -12.04
C PHE A 233 -3.87 -17.54 -12.33
N SER A 234 -3.33 -16.37 -12.69
CA SER A 234 -1.92 -16.24 -13.08
C SER A 234 -1.22 -14.99 -12.56
N GLY A 235 -1.95 -13.89 -12.33
CA GLY A 235 -1.32 -12.63 -11.93
C GLY A 235 -0.66 -12.66 -10.54
N TRP A 236 -1.01 -13.61 -9.67
CA TRP A 236 -0.38 -13.78 -8.35
C TRP A 236 1.11 -14.13 -8.39
N HIS A 237 1.62 -14.70 -9.49
CA HIS A 237 3.04 -15.02 -9.63
C HIS A 237 3.92 -13.77 -9.46
N ARG A 238 3.49 -12.64 -10.03
CA ARG A 238 4.20 -11.37 -9.92
C ARG A 238 4.32 -10.85 -8.48
N MET A 239 3.42 -11.29 -7.59
CA MET A 239 3.40 -10.90 -6.18
C MET A 239 4.31 -11.76 -5.30
N VAL A 240 4.73 -12.93 -5.79
CA VAL A 240 5.55 -13.87 -5.00
C VAL A 240 6.96 -14.02 -5.55
N ASP A 241 7.18 -13.66 -6.81
CA ASP A 241 8.48 -13.80 -7.45
C ASP A 241 9.48 -12.80 -6.86
N LEU A 242 10.57 -13.32 -6.29
CA LEU A 242 11.66 -12.52 -5.74
C LEU A 242 12.79 -12.41 -6.77
N ARG A 243 13.17 -11.18 -7.09
CA ARG A 243 14.33 -10.82 -7.92
C ARG A 243 15.19 -9.79 -7.21
N MET A 244 16.50 -9.82 -7.42
CA MET A 244 17.38 -8.78 -6.89
C MET A 244 17.00 -7.44 -7.54
N PRO A 245 16.71 -6.37 -6.76
CA PRO A 245 16.37 -5.07 -7.32
C PRO A 245 17.59 -4.43 -7.99
N GLU A 246 17.32 -3.53 -8.95
CA GLU A 246 18.37 -2.72 -9.59
C GLU A 246 19.00 -1.74 -8.59
N ARG A 247 18.16 -1.05 -7.82
CA ARG A 247 18.59 -0.22 -6.69
C ARG A 247 18.73 -1.10 -5.45
N ARG A 248 19.97 -1.24 -4.99
CA ARG A 248 20.30 -1.93 -3.72
C ARG A 248 20.33 -0.95 -2.57
N ASP A 249 20.08 -1.47 -1.38
CA ASP A 249 20.05 -0.71 -0.13
C ASP A 249 19.14 0.52 -0.24
N ALA A 250 17.96 0.33 -0.85
CA ALA A 250 17.08 1.45 -1.22
C ALA A 250 16.62 2.27 -0.02
N LEU A 251 16.51 1.65 1.16
CA LEU A 251 16.22 2.28 2.45
C LEU A 251 17.46 2.39 3.36
N GLY A 252 18.66 2.15 2.83
CA GLY A 252 19.90 2.36 3.55
C GLY A 252 20.33 3.83 3.55
N GLY A 253 20.83 4.30 4.69
CA GLY A 253 21.31 5.67 4.87
C GLY A 253 20.38 6.56 5.71
N ALA A 254 20.83 7.78 5.99
CA ALA A 254 20.03 8.74 6.75
C ALA A 254 18.82 9.19 5.93
N PRO A 255 17.63 9.34 6.55
CA PRO A 255 16.45 9.84 5.86
C PRO A 255 16.77 11.20 5.21
N ALA A 256 16.57 11.31 3.89
CA ALA A 256 16.70 12.60 3.22
C ALA A 256 15.71 13.58 3.86
N THR A 257 16.21 14.73 4.34
CA THR A 257 15.37 15.84 4.81
C THR A 257 14.69 16.48 3.61
N THR A 258 13.47 16.05 3.30
CA THR A 258 12.69 16.64 2.20
C THR A 258 12.05 17.95 2.68
N PRO A 259 12.08 19.04 1.88
CA PRO A 259 11.30 20.24 2.18
C PRO A 259 9.81 19.88 2.35
N GLU A 260 9.15 20.49 3.33
CA GLU A 260 7.72 20.29 3.56
C GLU A 260 6.92 20.51 2.26
N PHE A 261 5.93 19.65 2.04
CA PHE A 261 4.94 19.82 0.99
C PHE A 261 4.09 21.06 1.36
N ALA A 262 4.53 22.23 0.90
CA ALA A 262 3.79 23.49 0.97
C ALA A 262 2.72 23.57 -0.12
#